data_AF-A0AAD5ETD7-F1
#
_entry.id   AF-A0AAD5ETD7-F1
#
_cell.length_a   1.000
_cell.length_b   1.000
_cell.length_c   1.000
_cell.angle_alpha   90.00
_cell.angle_beta   90.00
_cell.angle_gamma   90.00
#
_symmetry.space_group_name_H-M   'P 1'
#
loop_
_entity.id
_entity.type
_entity.pdbx_description
1 polymer ?
#
loop_
_entity_poly.entity_id
_entity_poly.type
_entity_poly.pdbx_seq_one_letter_code
_entity_poly.pdbx_strand_id
1 'polypeptide(L)'
;MSGNNFITVPSLVDSSQGVGKEEMFNQAHDILDSLEAPITRIYDLKTFIDGLQDNPETAHLGPAPDVSITDNLTLAHYVHELVDGPLFTGQAFKQPRLFDNLVAKITQSINTDMKQLEEFATKALGQLPDQIPSAQGRASGQMYLELASLLGSSQLPSLKSSYSKKSQAEVKRQAQDLVKTLGRQLDRVKAVALEQIARGQGSFYTWGFHDLYEVSEDLALLRGYVNMSQRNNRTISKFMASKLDRVAASLDCHMRAFMVAHSDVPMTGTPTERRSLKEILRRCDKDSSTVEYRFDDQLSLVKELQGQADPRIVEETVGCVDAEAISTRVKGLDSLLHEARSMREPHAKTLGESFFRNALGILHGLVKVDIKSLERVNSNLRILSPDQDEAQAEACRLKHARLW
;
A
#
# COMPACT_ATOMS: atom_id res chain seq x y z
N MET A 1 -30.49 -21.74 10.70
CA MET A 1 -30.82 -20.36 11.13
C MET A 1 -29.82 -19.94 12.20
N SER A 2 -28.84 -19.14 11.79
CA SER A 2 -27.91 -18.44 12.68
C SER A 2 -28.29 -16.96 12.58
N GLY A 3 -28.58 -16.33 13.72
CA GLY A 3 -29.22 -15.01 13.75
C GLY A 3 -28.41 -13.92 13.06
N ASN A 4 -29.13 -12.92 12.55
CA ASN A 4 -28.61 -11.58 12.26
C ASN A 4 -27.98 -11.00 13.53
N ASN A 5 -26.76 -11.40 13.84
CA ASN A 5 -25.93 -10.71 14.81
C ASN A 5 -25.39 -9.48 14.08
N PHE A 6 -26.19 -8.42 14.04
CA PHE A 6 -25.71 -7.10 13.66
C PHE A 6 -24.47 -6.81 14.47
N ILE A 7 -23.37 -6.54 13.77
CA ILE A 7 -22.12 -6.15 14.42
C ILE A 7 -22.44 -4.87 15.19
N THR A 8 -22.25 -4.92 16.51
CA THR A 8 -22.47 -3.79 17.40
C THR A 8 -21.16 -3.55 18.11
N VAL A 9 -20.55 -2.40 17.84
CA VAL A 9 -19.25 -2.03 18.38
C VAL A 9 -19.47 -1.04 19.53
N PRO A 10 -18.85 -1.24 20.70
CA PRO A 10 -19.00 -0.32 21.83
C PRO A 10 -18.43 1.07 21.48
N SER A 11 -19.08 2.11 21.98
CA SER A 11 -18.67 3.52 21.83
C SER A 11 -17.46 3.81 22.72
N LEU A 12 -16.38 4.29 22.12
CA LEU A 12 -15.17 4.66 22.85
C LEU A 12 -15.40 5.93 23.69
N VAL A 13 -16.20 6.88 23.20
CA VAL A 13 -16.59 8.08 23.96
C VAL A 13 -17.32 7.70 25.24
N ASP A 14 -18.28 6.78 25.17
CA ASP A 14 -19.07 6.36 26.32
C ASP A 14 -18.24 5.49 27.28
N SER A 15 -17.31 4.69 26.74
CA SER A 15 -16.39 3.84 27.51
C SER A 15 -15.26 4.61 28.19
N SER A 16 -14.95 5.82 27.74
CA SER A 16 -13.80 6.62 28.17
C SER A 16 -14.02 7.51 29.40
N GLN A 17 -15.23 7.53 29.98
CA GLN A 17 -15.52 8.35 31.16
C GLN A 17 -14.72 7.89 32.38
N GLY A 18 -13.67 8.65 32.74
CA GLY A 18 -12.88 8.45 33.96
C GLY A 18 -11.73 7.45 33.83
N VAL A 19 -11.38 7.01 32.62
CA VAL A 19 -10.38 5.96 32.40
C VAL A 19 -8.99 6.54 32.09
N GLY A 20 -7.93 5.80 32.47
CA GLY A 20 -6.54 6.20 32.21
C GLY A 20 -6.18 6.16 30.73
N LYS A 21 -5.10 6.88 30.35
CA LYS A 21 -4.65 6.99 28.94
C LYS A 21 -4.40 5.64 28.26
N GLU A 22 -3.72 4.71 28.93
CA GLU A 22 -3.42 3.38 28.36
C GLU A 22 -4.70 2.56 28.12
N GLU A 23 -5.70 2.73 28.98
CA GLU A 23 -6.95 1.98 28.88
C GLU A 23 -7.82 2.46 27.72
N MET A 24 -7.81 3.76 27.43
CA MET A 24 -8.48 4.30 26.24
C MET A 24 -7.86 3.74 24.94
N PHE A 25 -6.53 3.60 24.88
CA PHE A 25 -5.88 2.93 23.75
C PHE A 25 -6.16 1.43 23.70
N ASN A 26 -6.25 0.75 24.86
CA ASN A 26 -6.67 -0.67 24.88
C ASN A 26 -8.05 -0.84 24.26
N GLN A 27 -9.04 -0.08 24.73
CA GLN A 27 -10.41 -0.13 24.23
C GLN A 27 -10.48 0.18 22.72
N ALA A 28 -9.74 1.18 22.25
CA ALA A 28 -9.68 1.49 20.82
C ALA A 28 -9.13 0.32 19.98
N HIS A 29 -8.08 -0.34 20.46
CA HIS A 29 -7.51 -1.50 19.79
C HIS A 29 -8.39 -2.75 19.87
N ASP A 30 -9.10 -2.96 20.97
CA ASP A 30 -10.03 -4.08 21.13
C ASP A 30 -11.23 -3.90 20.18
N ILE A 31 -11.69 -2.66 20.00
CA ILE A 31 -12.68 -2.30 18.98
C ILE A 31 -12.15 -2.62 17.58
N LEU A 32 -10.92 -2.20 17.26
CA LEU A 32 -10.30 -2.52 15.97
C LEU A 32 -10.17 -4.03 15.73
N ASP A 33 -9.76 -4.81 16.74
CA ASP A 33 -9.71 -6.27 16.67
C ASP A 33 -11.09 -6.89 16.37
N SER A 34 -12.15 -6.30 16.91
CA SER A 34 -13.51 -6.80 16.71
C SER A 34 -14.01 -6.65 15.27
N LEU A 35 -13.40 -5.77 14.46
CA LEU A 35 -13.76 -5.54 13.06
C LEU A 35 -13.11 -6.56 12.10
N GLU A 36 -12.02 -7.23 12.50
CA GLU A 36 -11.27 -8.16 11.64
C GLU A 36 -12.13 -9.35 11.16
N ALA A 37 -12.86 -9.99 12.07
CA ALA A 37 -13.69 -11.14 11.74
C ALA A 37 -14.87 -10.77 10.80
N PRO A 38 -15.63 -9.69 11.06
CA PRO A 38 -16.61 -9.17 10.11
C PRO A 38 -16.06 -8.83 8.72
N ILE A 39 -14.93 -8.14 8.63
CA ILE A 39 -14.28 -7.78 7.36
C ILE A 39 -13.84 -9.04 6.60
N THR A 40 -13.35 -10.06 7.31
CA THR A 40 -13.03 -11.35 6.71
C THR A 40 -14.28 -12.02 6.15
N ARG A 41 -15.38 -12.00 6.92
CA ARG A 41 -16.63 -12.67 6.56
C ARG A 41 -17.27 -12.07 5.31
N ILE A 42 -17.35 -10.75 5.21
CA ILE A 42 -17.88 -10.06 4.02
C ILE A 42 -17.02 -10.37 2.79
N TYR A 43 -15.70 -10.44 2.96
CA TYR A 43 -14.77 -10.79 1.88
C TYR A 43 -14.95 -12.24 1.38
N ASP A 44 -15.06 -13.19 2.31
CA ASP A 44 -15.34 -14.59 1.98
C ASP A 44 -16.67 -14.73 1.24
N LEU A 45 -17.72 -14.03 1.71
CA LEU A 45 -19.04 -14.02 1.08
C LEU A 45 -19.01 -13.44 -0.33
N LYS A 46 -18.33 -12.30 -0.54
CA LYS A 46 -18.24 -11.67 -1.87
C LYS A 46 -17.52 -12.57 -2.86
N THR A 47 -16.37 -13.11 -2.47
CA THR A 47 -15.60 -14.03 -3.32
C THR A 47 -16.38 -15.30 -3.65
N PHE A 48 -17.15 -15.82 -2.69
CA PHE A 48 -18.03 -16.94 -2.91
C PHE A 48 -19.12 -16.63 -3.94
N ILE A 49 -19.76 -15.46 -3.84
CA ILE A 49 -20.80 -15.01 -4.78
C ILE A 49 -20.23 -14.76 -6.17
N ASP A 50 -19.05 -14.17 -6.28
CA ASP A 50 -18.38 -13.99 -7.58
C ASP A 50 -18.18 -15.34 -8.27
N GLY A 51 -17.74 -16.35 -7.52
CA GLY A 51 -17.63 -17.72 -8.03
C GLY A 51 -18.98 -18.37 -8.42
N LEU A 52 -20.09 -17.95 -7.80
CA LEU A 52 -21.43 -18.36 -8.25
C LEU A 52 -21.83 -17.66 -9.54
N GLN A 53 -21.43 -16.42 -9.77
CA GLN A 53 -21.76 -15.74 -11.02
C GLN A 53 -21.04 -16.35 -12.24
N ASP A 54 -19.84 -16.89 -12.03
CA ASP A 54 -19.08 -17.61 -13.05
C ASP A 54 -19.66 -18.99 -13.38
N ASN A 55 -20.65 -19.48 -12.61
CA ASN A 55 -21.33 -20.75 -12.86
C ASN A 55 -22.52 -20.56 -13.82
N PRO A 56 -22.56 -21.29 -14.96
CA PRO A 56 -23.66 -21.22 -15.93
C PRO A 56 -25.06 -21.50 -15.35
N GLU A 57 -25.15 -22.31 -14.30
CA GLU A 57 -26.42 -22.68 -13.66
C GLU A 57 -27.07 -21.51 -12.91
N THR A 58 -26.25 -20.56 -12.43
CA THR A 58 -26.64 -19.40 -11.62
C THR A 58 -26.57 -18.08 -12.40
N ALA A 59 -26.15 -18.11 -13.66
CA ALA A 59 -26.03 -16.93 -14.55
C ALA A 59 -27.36 -16.18 -14.78
N HIS A 60 -28.51 -16.83 -14.57
CA HIS A 60 -29.85 -16.25 -14.75
C HIS A 60 -30.29 -15.29 -13.62
N LEU A 61 -29.52 -15.20 -12.53
CA LEU A 61 -29.90 -14.46 -11.32
C LEU A 61 -29.65 -12.95 -11.39
N GLY A 62 -29.01 -12.48 -12.47
CA GLY A 62 -28.61 -11.09 -12.66
C GLY A 62 -27.29 -10.76 -11.96
N PRO A 63 -26.87 -9.48 -11.98
CA PRO A 63 -25.64 -9.05 -11.35
C PRO A 63 -25.73 -9.19 -9.82
N ALA A 64 -24.62 -9.61 -9.20
CA ALA A 64 -24.45 -9.61 -7.77
C ALA A 64 -24.50 -8.17 -7.22
N PRO A 65 -24.85 -7.98 -5.94
CA PRO A 65 -24.75 -6.70 -5.28
C PRO A 65 -23.33 -6.14 -5.38
N ASP A 66 -23.23 -4.88 -5.77
CA ASP A 66 -21.97 -4.14 -5.73
C ASP A 66 -21.70 -3.72 -4.29
N VAL A 67 -20.63 -4.26 -3.71
CA VAL A 67 -20.25 -4.07 -2.30
C VAL A 67 -18.88 -3.45 -2.23
N SER A 68 -18.75 -2.38 -1.45
CA SER A 68 -17.50 -1.61 -1.39
C SER A 68 -16.59 -2.12 -0.26
N ILE A 69 -16.00 -3.29 -0.47
CA ILE A 69 -15.06 -3.90 0.50
C ILE A 69 -13.80 -3.02 0.64
N THR A 70 -13.31 -2.48 -0.47
CA THR A 70 -12.14 -1.59 -0.48
C THR A 70 -12.37 -0.33 0.35
N ASP A 71 -13.54 0.32 0.24
CA ASP A 71 -13.83 1.50 1.08
C ASP A 71 -13.82 1.17 2.57
N ASN A 72 -14.34 0.00 2.96
CA ASN A 72 -14.33 -0.45 4.35
C ASN A 72 -12.90 -0.72 4.86
N LEU A 73 -12.04 -1.29 4.02
CA LEU A 73 -10.65 -1.57 4.33
C LEU A 73 -9.81 -0.29 4.43
N THR A 74 -9.99 0.66 3.51
CA THR A 74 -9.35 1.97 3.56
C THR A 74 -9.79 2.75 4.81
N LEU A 75 -11.09 2.73 5.13
CA LEU A 75 -11.58 3.35 6.37
C LEU A 75 -10.99 2.65 7.61
N ALA A 76 -10.85 1.33 7.60
CA ALA A 76 -10.22 0.61 8.70
C ALA A 76 -8.76 1.04 8.90
N HIS A 77 -7.96 1.14 7.83
CA HIS A 77 -6.58 1.66 7.88
C HIS A 77 -6.53 3.07 8.50
N TYR A 78 -7.40 3.97 8.05
CA TYR A 78 -7.47 5.32 8.61
C TYR A 78 -7.82 5.32 10.12
N VAL A 79 -8.73 4.44 10.55
CA VAL A 79 -9.06 4.31 11.98
C VAL A 79 -7.88 3.75 12.78
N HIS A 80 -7.09 2.84 12.21
CA HIS A 80 -5.84 2.36 12.80
C HIS A 80 -4.84 3.50 13.01
N GLU A 81 -4.59 4.31 11.98
CA GLU A 81 -3.66 5.45 12.06
C GLU A 81 -4.08 6.48 13.13
N LEU A 82 -5.38 6.74 13.26
CA LEU A 82 -5.93 7.64 14.30
C LEU A 82 -5.57 7.18 15.72
N VAL A 83 -5.36 5.88 15.93
CA VAL A 83 -4.99 5.28 17.22
C VAL A 83 -3.46 5.18 17.35
N ASP A 84 -2.79 4.61 16.35
CA ASP A 84 -1.37 4.29 16.41
C ASP A 84 -0.48 5.54 16.35
N GLY A 85 -0.81 6.53 15.53
CA GLY A 85 -0.04 7.77 15.41
C GLY A 85 0.15 8.50 16.76
N PRO A 86 -0.93 8.82 17.49
CA PRO A 86 -0.83 9.42 18.83
C PRO A 86 -0.11 8.52 19.83
N LEU A 87 -0.32 7.20 19.77
CA LEU A 87 0.30 6.23 20.68
C LEU A 87 1.83 6.27 20.59
N PHE A 88 2.40 6.16 19.38
CA PHE A 88 3.86 6.10 19.18
C PHE A 88 4.55 7.46 19.25
N THR A 89 3.82 8.55 19.05
CA THR A 89 4.33 9.92 19.27
C THR A 89 4.20 10.38 20.72
N GLY A 90 3.56 9.59 21.59
CA GLY A 90 3.34 9.91 23.00
C GLY A 90 2.30 11.02 23.23
N GLN A 91 1.46 11.28 22.23
CA GLN A 91 0.34 12.21 22.33
C GLN A 91 -0.88 11.53 22.94
N ALA A 92 -1.79 12.35 23.51
CA ALA A 92 -3.09 11.83 23.91
C ALA A 92 -3.93 11.49 22.67
N PHE A 93 -4.80 10.49 22.78
CA PHE A 93 -5.81 10.22 21.78
C PHE A 93 -6.86 11.35 21.82
N LYS A 94 -6.84 12.21 20.79
CA LYS A 94 -7.58 13.49 20.79
C LYS A 94 -8.93 13.43 20.06
N GLN A 95 -9.24 12.33 19.37
CA GLN A 95 -10.37 12.27 18.45
C GLN A 95 -11.30 11.05 18.65
N PRO A 96 -11.74 10.73 19.89
CA PRO A 96 -12.60 9.57 20.15
C PRO A 96 -13.96 9.65 19.43
N ARG A 97 -14.53 10.85 19.24
CA ARG A 97 -15.76 11.02 18.46
C ARG A 97 -15.59 10.71 16.98
N LEU A 98 -14.44 11.08 16.39
CA LEU A 98 -14.16 10.76 14.99
C LEU A 98 -13.97 9.26 14.82
N PHE A 99 -13.24 8.64 15.75
CA PHE A 99 -13.07 7.20 15.82
C PHE A 99 -14.43 6.47 15.86
N ASP A 100 -15.31 6.83 16.80
CA ASP A 100 -16.64 6.21 16.92
C ASP A 100 -17.48 6.38 15.65
N ASN A 101 -17.45 7.56 15.04
CA ASN A 101 -18.18 7.83 13.80
C ASN A 101 -17.68 6.96 12.63
N LEU A 102 -16.37 6.80 12.50
CA LEU A 102 -15.77 5.99 11.42
C LEU A 102 -16.03 4.50 11.65
N VAL A 103 -15.86 4.02 12.87
CA VAL A 103 -16.18 2.64 13.24
C VAL A 103 -17.65 2.33 13.01
N ALA A 104 -18.56 3.24 13.39
CA ALA A 104 -19.99 3.09 13.13
C ALA A 104 -20.29 3.02 11.62
N LYS A 105 -19.61 3.84 10.81
CA LYS A 105 -19.75 3.83 9.34
C LYS A 105 -19.30 2.49 8.74
N ILE A 106 -18.12 1.99 9.14
CA ILE A 106 -17.61 0.67 8.71
C ILE A 106 -18.61 -0.42 9.10
N THR A 107 -19.05 -0.41 10.35
CA THR A 107 -19.97 -1.42 10.90
C THR A 107 -21.31 -1.41 10.17
N GLN A 108 -21.85 -0.22 9.88
CA GLN A 108 -23.09 -0.07 9.12
C GLN A 108 -22.93 -0.61 7.69
N SER A 109 -21.84 -0.25 7.00
CA SER A 109 -21.58 -0.75 5.64
C SER A 109 -21.49 -2.27 5.64
N ILE A 110 -20.64 -2.85 6.50
CA ILE A 110 -20.46 -4.30 6.56
C ILE A 110 -21.79 -5.02 6.82
N ASN A 111 -22.60 -4.52 7.76
CA ASN A 111 -23.91 -5.12 8.05
C ASN A 111 -24.86 -5.03 6.83
N THR A 112 -24.90 -3.90 6.13
CA THR A 112 -25.72 -3.72 4.93
C THR A 112 -25.26 -4.64 3.81
N ASP A 113 -23.96 -4.66 3.54
CA ASP A 113 -23.36 -5.41 2.44
C ASP A 113 -23.45 -6.92 2.69
N MET A 114 -23.15 -7.38 3.91
CA MET A 114 -23.32 -8.79 4.30
C MET A 114 -24.76 -9.25 4.07
N LYS A 115 -25.75 -8.45 4.50
CA LYS A 115 -27.15 -8.81 4.31
C LYS A 115 -27.51 -8.95 2.83
N GLN A 116 -27.07 -8.02 1.98
CA GLN A 116 -27.33 -8.09 0.54
C GLN A 116 -26.69 -9.32 -0.10
N LEU A 117 -25.44 -9.63 0.28
CA LEU A 117 -24.73 -10.81 -0.21
C LEU A 117 -25.41 -12.11 0.24
N GLU A 118 -25.80 -12.22 1.52
CA GLU A 118 -26.49 -13.41 2.04
C GLU A 118 -27.88 -13.61 1.42
N GLU A 119 -28.63 -12.53 1.18
CA GLU A 119 -29.90 -12.57 0.44
C GLU A 119 -29.70 -13.06 -1.00
N PHE A 120 -28.66 -12.57 -1.69
CA PHE A 120 -28.31 -13.01 -3.03
C PHE A 120 -27.92 -14.50 -3.06
N ALA A 121 -27.02 -14.93 -2.18
CA ALA A 121 -26.59 -16.32 -2.09
C ALA A 121 -27.75 -17.27 -1.77
N THR A 122 -28.66 -16.84 -0.88
CA THR A 122 -29.88 -17.61 -0.55
C THR A 122 -30.81 -17.71 -1.76
N LYS A 123 -30.99 -16.63 -2.52
CA LYS A 123 -31.78 -16.65 -3.76
C LYS A 123 -31.16 -17.58 -4.80
N ALA A 124 -29.83 -17.62 -4.87
CA ALA A 124 -29.09 -18.42 -5.84
C ALA A 124 -29.14 -19.93 -5.54
N LEU A 125 -29.02 -20.31 -4.27
CA LEU A 125 -28.84 -21.69 -3.84
C LEU A 125 -30.07 -22.28 -3.15
N GLY A 126 -31.13 -21.48 -2.97
CA GLY A 126 -32.31 -21.80 -2.17
C GLY A 126 -32.09 -21.68 -0.65
N GLN A 127 -30.87 -21.91 -0.18
CA GLN A 127 -30.45 -21.71 1.21
C GLN A 127 -28.98 -21.27 1.28
N LEU A 128 -28.64 -20.45 2.28
CA LEU A 128 -27.25 -20.11 2.54
C LEU A 128 -26.49 -21.36 3.03
N PRO A 129 -25.30 -21.68 2.47
CA PRO A 129 -24.48 -22.77 2.96
C PRO A 129 -24.08 -22.57 4.42
N ASP A 130 -24.03 -23.66 5.19
CA ASP A 130 -23.59 -23.64 6.59
C ASP A 130 -22.14 -23.15 6.76
N GLN A 131 -21.32 -23.32 5.71
CA GLN A 131 -19.94 -22.83 5.67
C GLN A 131 -19.69 -22.12 4.34
N ILE A 132 -19.16 -20.90 4.43
CA ILE A 132 -18.63 -20.20 3.26
C ILE A 132 -17.12 -20.49 3.22
N PRO A 133 -16.58 -20.97 2.09
CA PRO A 133 -15.15 -21.21 1.95
C PRO A 133 -14.37 -19.94 2.18
N SER A 134 -13.24 -20.03 2.89
CA SER A 134 -12.36 -18.89 3.03
C SER A 134 -11.76 -18.49 1.67
N ALA A 135 -11.76 -17.19 1.41
CA ALA A 135 -11.17 -16.57 0.25
C ALA A 135 -9.70 -16.16 0.49
N GLN A 136 -9.11 -16.51 1.64
CA GLN A 136 -7.71 -16.22 1.94
C GLN A 136 -6.79 -16.68 0.79
N GLY A 137 -6.08 -15.72 0.18
CA GLY A 137 -5.18 -15.95 -0.95
C GLY A 137 -5.82 -15.85 -2.35
N ARG A 138 -7.12 -15.53 -2.46
CA ARG A 138 -7.81 -15.25 -3.74
C ARG A 138 -7.93 -13.76 -4.05
N ALA A 139 -7.54 -12.89 -3.13
CA ALA A 139 -7.56 -11.45 -3.34
C ALA A 139 -6.50 -11.05 -4.37
N SER A 140 -6.83 -10.08 -5.21
CA SER A 140 -5.90 -9.48 -6.18
C SER A 140 -5.75 -7.98 -5.91
N GLY A 141 -4.61 -7.41 -6.32
CA GLY A 141 -4.34 -5.98 -6.22
C GLY A 141 -4.42 -5.43 -4.78
N GLN A 142 -4.99 -4.24 -4.64
CA GLN A 142 -5.08 -3.50 -3.37
C GLN A 142 -5.73 -4.29 -2.23
N MET A 143 -6.80 -5.02 -2.55
CA MET A 143 -7.53 -5.81 -1.57
C MET A 143 -6.67 -6.90 -0.92
N TYR A 144 -5.70 -7.45 -1.65
CA TYR A 144 -4.75 -8.41 -1.08
C TYR A 144 -3.79 -7.75 -0.08
N LEU A 145 -3.34 -6.53 -0.36
CA LEU A 145 -2.48 -5.75 0.53
C LEU A 145 -3.17 -5.45 1.85
N GLU A 146 -4.38 -4.89 1.76
CA GLU A 146 -5.18 -4.48 2.91
C GLU A 146 -5.66 -5.67 3.76
N LEU A 147 -5.99 -6.81 3.13
CA LEU A 147 -6.33 -8.02 3.90
C LEU A 147 -5.12 -8.62 4.59
N ALA A 148 -3.93 -8.57 3.97
CA ALA A 148 -2.73 -9.08 4.59
C ALA A 148 -2.26 -8.20 5.75
N SER A 149 -2.33 -6.87 5.64
CA SER A 149 -2.00 -5.96 6.73
C SER A 149 -2.87 -6.19 7.96
N LEU A 150 -4.16 -6.50 7.76
CA LEU A 150 -5.13 -6.73 8.84
C LEU A 150 -5.08 -8.17 9.39
N LEU A 151 -4.98 -9.18 8.53
CA LEU A 151 -5.27 -10.58 8.89
C LEU A 151 -4.05 -11.51 8.76
N GLY A 152 -2.91 -10.97 8.30
CA GLY A 152 -1.72 -11.76 8.02
C GLY A 152 -1.06 -12.31 9.28
N SER A 153 -0.54 -13.53 9.20
CA SER A 153 0.30 -14.09 10.26
C SER A 153 1.73 -13.55 10.14
N SER A 154 2.21 -12.83 11.16
CA SER A 154 3.58 -12.30 11.18
C SER A 154 4.63 -13.37 11.50
N GLN A 155 5.81 -13.21 10.93
CA GLN A 155 6.99 -14.04 11.24
C GLN A 155 7.90 -13.40 12.30
N LEU A 156 7.51 -12.25 12.86
CA LEU A 156 8.32 -11.52 13.83
C LEU A 156 8.24 -12.16 15.24
N PRO A 157 9.34 -12.12 16.01
CA PRO A 157 9.33 -12.59 17.39
C PRO A 157 8.53 -11.65 18.29
N SER A 158 7.62 -12.21 19.11
CA SER A 158 6.78 -11.43 20.04
C SER A 158 7.56 -10.90 21.26
N LEU A 159 7.52 -9.58 21.46
CA LEU A 159 7.96 -8.85 22.65
C LEU A 159 7.07 -9.14 23.86
N LYS A 160 5.75 -9.22 23.69
CA LYS A 160 4.78 -9.50 24.77
C LYS A 160 5.08 -10.81 25.47
N SER A 161 5.36 -11.86 24.70
CA SER A 161 5.73 -13.19 25.23
C SER A 161 7.05 -13.18 25.99
N SER A 162 7.95 -12.26 25.64
CA SER A 162 9.27 -12.09 26.25
C SER A 162 9.22 -11.22 27.51
N TYR A 163 8.21 -10.37 27.68
CA TYR A 163 8.12 -9.36 28.74
C TYR A 163 8.10 -9.96 30.16
N SER A 164 7.45 -11.12 30.35
CA SER A 164 7.38 -11.78 31.66
C SER A 164 8.64 -12.54 32.05
N LYS A 165 9.58 -12.73 31.11
CA LYS A 165 10.75 -13.60 31.27
C LYS A 165 12.09 -12.89 31.12
N LYS A 166 12.09 -11.61 30.72
CA LYS A 166 13.29 -10.86 30.34
C LYS A 166 13.40 -9.54 31.08
N SER A 167 14.64 -9.06 31.24
CA SER A 167 14.95 -7.74 31.78
C SER A 167 14.52 -6.62 30.84
N GLN A 168 14.35 -5.41 31.35
CA GLN A 168 14.03 -4.23 30.54
C GLN A 168 15.07 -3.90 29.48
N ALA A 169 16.36 -4.18 29.76
CA ALA A 169 17.42 -4.00 28.77
C ALA A 169 17.25 -4.98 27.59
N GLU A 170 16.87 -6.22 27.86
CA GLU A 170 16.60 -7.22 26.83
C GLU A 170 15.34 -6.90 26.03
N VAL A 171 14.27 -6.42 26.68
CA VAL A 171 13.04 -5.97 25.98
C VAL A 171 13.35 -4.83 25.02
N LYS A 172 14.13 -3.83 25.46
CA LYS A 172 14.59 -2.72 24.59
C LYS A 172 15.43 -3.22 23.41
N ARG A 173 16.34 -4.16 23.65
CA ARG A 173 17.18 -4.76 22.60
C ARG A 173 16.33 -5.52 21.58
N GLN A 174 15.37 -6.33 22.03
CA GLN A 174 14.47 -7.04 21.12
C GLN A 174 13.61 -6.07 20.29
N ALA A 175 13.12 -4.97 20.88
CA ALA A 175 12.36 -3.96 20.15
C ALA A 175 13.22 -3.31 19.04
N GLN A 176 14.52 -3.08 19.29
CA GLN A 176 15.44 -2.63 18.24
C GLN A 176 15.64 -3.69 17.16
N ASP A 177 15.87 -4.95 17.55
CA ASP A 177 16.09 -6.04 16.60
C ASP A 177 14.85 -6.24 15.71
N LEU A 178 13.65 -6.03 16.26
CA LEU A 178 12.40 -6.01 15.53
C LEU A 178 12.36 -4.88 14.49
N VAL A 179 12.62 -3.62 14.90
CA VAL A 179 12.64 -2.48 13.96
C VAL A 179 13.73 -2.63 12.91
N LYS A 180 14.87 -3.24 13.26
CA LYS A 180 15.95 -3.55 12.33
C LYS A 180 15.54 -4.60 11.31
N THR A 181 14.78 -5.61 11.73
CA THR A 181 14.24 -6.65 10.85
C THR A 181 13.26 -6.07 9.86
N LEU A 182 12.31 -5.26 10.33
CA LEU A 182 11.38 -4.50 9.48
C LEU A 182 12.11 -3.55 8.52
N GLY A 183 13.20 -2.91 8.95
CA GLY A 183 14.05 -2.10 8.08
C GLY A 183 14.64 -2.89 6.90
N ARG A 184 15.18 -4.08 7.15
CA ARG A 184 15.67 -4.97 6.08
C ARG A 184 14.57 -5.43 5.14
N GLN A 185 13.36 -5.58 5.66
CA GLN A 185 12.21 -5.95 4.86
C GLN A 185 11.74 -4.80 3.97
N LEU A 186 11.74 -3.57 4.49
CA LEU A 186 11.54 -2.37 3.70
C LEU A 186 12.58 -2.25 2.57
N ASP A 187 13.84 -2.63 2.80
CA ASP A 187 14.86 -2.63 1.73
C ASP A 187 14.52 -3.58 0.57
N ARG A 188 13.82 -4.69 0.85
CA ARG A 188 13.30 -5.59 -0.18
C ARG A 188 12.08 -4.99 -0.89
N VAL A 189 11.17 -4.39 -0.14
CA VAL A 189 10.00 -3.65 -0.68
C VAL A 189 10.47 -2.55 -1.64
N LYS A 190 11.46 -1.75 -1.24
CA LYS A 190 12.10 -0.72 -2.09
C LYS A 190 12.67 -1.32 -3.37
N ALA A 191 13.32 -2.48 -3.30
CA ALA A 191 13.87 -3.13 -4.49
C ALA A 191 12.77 -3.57 -5.47
N VAL A 192 11.67 -4.14 -4.96
CA VAL A 192 10.49 -4.48 -5.77
C VAL A 192 9.88 -3.23 -6.39
N ALA A 193 9.73 -2.15 -5.61
CA ALA A 193 9.22 -0.87 -6.11
C ALA A 193 10.08 -0.30 -7.25
N LEU A 194 11.41 -0.27 -7.08
CA LEU A 194 12.33 0.17 -8.15
C LEU A 194 12.21 -0.69 -9.41
N GLU A 195 12.01 -1.99 -9.26
CA GLU A 195 11.79 -2.89 -10.40
C GLU A 195 10.46 -2.58 -11.11
N GLN A 196 9.39 -2.33 -10.37
CA GLN A 196 8.11 -1.95 -10.96
C GLN A 196 8.16 -0.62 -11.70
N ILE A 197 8.86 0.37 -11.12
CA ILE A 197 9.14 1.64 -11.80
C ILE A 197 9.89 1.36 -13.11
N ALA A 198 10.94 0.53 -13.08
CA ALA A 198 11.73 0.21 -14.26
C ALA A 198 10.94 -0.52 -15.36
N ARG A 199 9.96 -1.34 -15.00
CA ARG A 199 9.05 -2.00 -15.95
C ARG A 199 8.03 -1.06 -16.56
N GLY A 200 7.84 0.13 -15.98
CA GLY A 200 6.91 1.13 -16.52
C GLY A 200 5.45 0.70 -16.45
N GLN A 201 5.08 -0.18 -15.50
CA GLN A 201 3.69 -0.63 -15.33
C GLN A 201 2.80 0.49 -14.79
N GLY A 202 1.78 0.89 -15.57
CA GLY A 202 0.86 1.98 -15.23
C GLY A 202 0.18 1.84 -13.86
N SER A 203 -0.18 0.61 -13.48
CA SER A 203 -0.84 0.29 -12.20
C SER A 203 0.02 0.55 -10.96
N PHE A 204 1.35 0.57 -11.09
CA PHE A 204 2.22 0.90 -9.97
C PHE A 204 2.21 2.40 -9.66
N TYR A 205 2.04 3.24 -10.68
CA TYR A 205 2.04 4.70 -10.54
C TYR A 205 0.73 5.25 -9.97
N THR A 206 -0.36 4.47 -10.01
CA THR A 206 -1.65 4.88 -9.44
C THR A 206 -1.72 4.62 -7.94
N TRP A 207 -1.22 3.47 -7.46
CA TRP A 207 -1.39 3.06 -6.05
C TRP A 207 -0.08 2.61 -5.37
N GLY A 208 0.83 1.97 -6.09
CA GLY A 208 2.04 1.38 -5.48
C GLY A 208 2.99 2.37 -4.79
N PHE A 209 2.97 3.66 -5.15
CA PHE A 209 3.70 4.69 -4.38
C PHE A 209 3.02 5.03 -3.05
N HIS A 210 1.69 5.04 -3.02
CA HIS A 210 0.94 5.31 -1.80
C HIS A 210 1.24 4.23 -0.74
N ASP A 211 1.10 2.96 -1.10
CA ASP A 211 1.38 1.83 -0.19
C ASP A 211 2.84 1.85 0.29
N LEU A 212 3.78 2.23 -0.58
CA LEU A 212 5.19 2.36 -0.23
C LEU A 212 5.43 3.47 0.81
N TYR A 213 4.72 4.59 0.69
CA TYR A 213 4.82 5.71 1.64
C TYR A 213 4.23 5.35 2.99
N GLU A 214 3.05 4.72 3.00
CA GLU A 214 2.35 4.27 4.21
C GLU A 214 3.23 3.30 5.04
N VAL A 215 3.73 2.25 4.39
CA VAL A 215 4.67 1.28 4.99
C VAL A 215 5.94 1.95 5.54
N SER A 216 6.40 3.01 4.88
CA SER A 216 7.59 3.75 5.31
C SER A 216 7.30 4.70 6.48
N GLU A 217 6.10 5.25 6.56
CA GLU A 217 5.63 6.09 7.66
C GLU A 217 5.45 5.28 8.94
N ASP A 218 4.79 4.12 8.86
CA ASP A 218 4.61 3.20 9.98
C ASP A 218 5.95 2.75 10.58
N LEU A 219 6.91 2.40 9.72
CA LEU A 219 8.25 2.07 10.18
C LEU A 219 8.94 3.26 10.85
N ALA A 220 8.73 4.48 10.34
CA ALA A 220 9.29 5.70 10.91
C ALA A 220 8.75 5.94 12.33
N LEU A 221 7.44 5.76 12.53
CA LEU A 221 6.77 5.90 13.83
C LEU A 221 7.30 4.88 14.84
N LEU A 222 7.35 3.60 14.48
CA LEU A 222 7.89 2.53 15.32
C LEU A 222 9.36 2.79 15.69
N ARG A 223 10.18 3.16 14.71
CA ARG A 223 11.60 3.49 14.91
C ARG A 223 11.76 4.70 15.82
N GLY A 224 10.95 5.74 15.64
CA GLY A 224 10.93 6.94 16.47
C GLY A 224 10.69 6.61 17.94
N TYR A 225 9.64 5.82 18.21
CA TYR A 225 9.29 5.38 19.57
C TYR A 225 10.43 4.58 20.23
N VAL A 226 10.94 3.55 19.55
CA VAL A 226 12.02 2.69 20.10
C VAL A 226 13.27 3.52 20.40
N ASN A 227 13.67 4.41 19.49
CA ASN A 227 14.83 5.28 19.69
C ASN A 227 14.66 6.25 20.87
N MET A 228 13.46 6.84 21.03
CA MET A 228 13.17 7.71 22.18
C MET A 228 13.18 6.96 23.50
N SER A 229 12.64 5.74 23.55
CA SER A 229 12.69 4.89 24.74
C SER A 229 14.12 4.64 25.21
N GLN A 230 15.05 4.50 24.27
CA GLN A 230 16.46 4.32 24.59
C GLN A 230 17.15 5.61 25.02
N ARG A 231 17.05 6.68 24.23
CA ARG A 231 17.69 7.97 24.52
C ARG A 231 17.30 8.50 25.89
N ASN A 232 16.03 8.36 26.25
CA ASN A 232 15.49 8.84 27.52
C ASN A 232 15.54 7.79 28.64
N ASN A 233 16.17 6.64 28.38
CA ASN A 233 16.17 5.46 29.24
C ASN A 233 14.77 5.04 29.77
N ARG A 234 13.70 5.36 29.03
CA ARG A 234 12.32 5.05 29.43
C ARG A 234 12.05 3.55 29.31
N THR A 235 11.44 2.98 30.33
CA THR A 235 10.93 1.61 30.35
C THR A 235 9.90 1.43 29.23
N ILE A 236 9.99 0.32 28.48
CA ILE A 236 8.89 -0.08 27.59
C ILE A 236 7.91 -0.82 28.50
N SER A 237 6.67 -0.35 28.63
CA SER A 237 5.66 -1.02 29.45
C SER A 237 5.15 -2.30 28.79
N LYS A 238 4.53 -3.21 29.56
CA LYS A 238 3.90 -4.43 29.01
C LYS A 238 2.81 -4.08 28.00
N PHE A 239 2.06 -3.01 28.28
CA PHE A 239 1.07 -2.42 27.39
C PHE A 239 1.73 -2.03 26.06
N MET A 240 2.77 -1.19 26.09
CA MET A 240 3.47 -0.77 24.88
C MET A 240 4.11 -1.93 24.13
N ALA A 241 4.68 -2.92 24.82
CA ALA A 241 5.24 -4.11 24.17
C ALA A 241 4.18 -4.90 23.37
N SER A 242 2.95 -5.00 23.89
CA SER A 242 1.85 -5.67 23.19
C SER A 242 1.38 -4.88 21.96
N LYS A 243 1.39 -3.54 22.00
CA LYS A 243 0.99 -2.70 20.86
C LYS A 243 2.08 -2.66 19.79
N LEU A 244 3.35 -2.63 20.20
CA LEU A 244 4.50 -2.73 19.30
C LEU A 244 4.49 -4.07 18.54
N ASP A 245 4.18 -5.19 19.21
CA ASP A 245 4.01 -6.49 18.54
C ASP A 245 2.92 -6.46 17.47
N ARG A 246 1.76 -5.86 17.78
CA ARG A 246 0.63 -5.79 16.85
C ARG A 246 0.98 -5.01 15.60
N VAL A 247 1.46 -3.77 15.77
CA VAL A 247 1.75 -2.88 14.63
C VAL A 247 2.92 -3.40 13.82
N ALA A 248 3.94 -3.97 14.48
CA ALA A 248 5.02 -4.64 13.79
C ALA A 248 4.55 -5.84 12.96
N ALA A 249 3.61 -6.63 13.49
CA ALA A 249 3.05 -7.78 12.80
C ALA A 249 2.26 -7.35 11.56
N SER A 250 1.39 -6.35 11.70
CA SER A 250 0.63 -5.77 10.59
C SER A 250 1.55 -5.23 9.50
N LEU A 251 2.58 -4.47 9.89
CA LEU A 251 3.56 -3.92 8.97
C LEU A 251 4.38 -4.99 8.24
N ASP A 252 4.81 -6.06 8.93
CA ASP A 252 5.47 -7.21 8.30
C ASP A 252 4.56 -7.86 7.25
N CYS A 253 3.29 -8.07 7.59
CA CYS A 253 2.34 -8.66 6.66
C CYS A 253 2.06 -7.76 5.46
N HIS A 254 1.88 -6.45 5.67
CA HIS A 254 1.72 -5.47 4.60
C HIS A 254 2.94 -5.48 3.66
N MET A 255 4.16 -5.39 4.20
CA MET A 255 5.38 -5.44 3.40
C MET A 255 5.50 -6.75 2.59
N ARG A 256 5.13 -7.90 3.16
CA ARG A 256 5.13 -9.18 2.42
C ARG A 256 4.09 -9.21 1.32
N ALA A 257 2.90 -8.70 1.59
CA ALA A 257 1.84 -8.64 0.61
C ALA A 257 2.20 -7.70 -0.54
N PHE A 258 2.80 -6.54 -0.23
CA PHE A 258 3.33 -5.61 -1.22
C PHE A 258 4.30 -6.32 -2.15
N MET A 259 5.26 -7.04 -1.58
CA MET A 259 6.20 -7.81 -2.38
C MET A 259 5.42 -8.77 -3.28
N VAL A 260 4.52 -9.62 -2.77
CA VAL A 260 3.77 -10.61 -3.57
C VAL A 260 2.93 -9.96 -4.68
N ALA A 261 2.12 -8.94 -4.36
CA ALA A 261 1.25 -8.24 -5.30
C ALA A 261 2.03 -7.60 -6.46
N HIS A 262 3.26 -7.19 -6.19
CA HIS A 262 4.15 -6.55 -7.16
C HIS A 262 5.33 -7.45 -7.56
N SER A 263 5.28 -8.75 -7.26
CA SER A 263 6.33 -9.70 -7.62
C SER A 263 5.79 -10.82 -8.50
N ASP A 264 4.93 -10.48 -9.47
CA ASP A 264 4.91 -11.15 -10.77
C ASP A 264 6.33 -11.09 -11.37
N VAL A 265 7.21 -11.91 -10.82
CA VAL A 265 8.56 -12.18 -11.24
C VAL A 265 8.37 -13.23 -12.31
N PRO A 266 8.60 -12.92 -13.59
CA PRO A 266 8.92 -13.98 -14.50
C PRO A 266 10.19 -14.62 -13.95
N MET A 267 10.07 -15.82 -13.37
CA MET A 267 11.19 -16.75 -13.30
C MET A 267 11.67 -17.13 -14.72
N THR A 268 11.10 -16.54 -15.77
CA THR A 268 11.55 -16.60 -17.15
C THR A 268 11.85 -15.18 -17.64
N GLY A 269 12.96 -14.61 -17.16
CA GLY A 269 13.55 -13.36 -17.64
C GLY A 269 15.03 -13.60 -17.95
N THR A 270 15.58 -12.82 -18.88
CA THR A 270 16.97 -13.01 -19.33
C THR A 270 17.96 -12.81 -18.17
N PRO A 271 19.14 -13.46 -18.19
CA PRO A 271 20.14 -13.36 -17.11
C PRO A 271 20.52 -11.93 -16.68
N THR A 272 20.29 -10.94 -17.55
CA THR A 272 20.54 -9.52 -17.33
C THR A 272 19.55 -8.90 -16.33
N GLU A 273 18.27 -9.30 -16.36
CA GLU A 273 17.20 -8.78 -15.49
C GLU A 273 17.37 -9.27 -14.04
N ARG A 274 17.76 -10.54 -13.87
CA ARG A 274 18.06 -11.12 -12.53
C ARG A 274 19.32 -10.57 -11.87
N ARG A 275 20.27 -10.04 -12.65
CA ARG A 275 21.47 -9.35 -12.12
C ARG A 275 21.14 -7.98 -11.52
N SER A 276 20.10 -7.31 -12.04
CA SER A 276 19.64 -6.00 -11.55
C SER A 276 19.16 -6.08 -10.10
N LEU A 277 18.27 -7.01 -9.77
CA LEU A 277 17.71 -7.14 -8.42
C LEU A 277 18.77 -7.48 -7.37
N LYS A 278 19.71 -8.39 -7.68
CA LYS A 278 20.84 -8.71 -6.77
C LYS A 278 21.77 -7.51 -6.59
N GLU A 279 22.01 -6.72 -7.63
CA GLU A 279 22.86 -5.53 -7.53
C GLU A 279 22.15 -4.37 -6.80
N ILE A 280 20.83 -4.23 -6.97
CA ILE A 280 19.98 -3.28 -6.23
C ILE A 280 19.93 -3.66 -4.74
N LEU A 281 19.64 -4.92 -4.41
CA LEU A 281 19.66 -5.41 -3.03
C LEU A 281 21.05 -5.27 -2.38
N ARG A 282 22.14 -5.51 -3.14
CA ARG A 282 23.52 -5.31 -2.66
C ARG A 282 23.86 -3.83 -2.44
N ARG A 283 23.24 -2.90 -3.19
CA ARG A 283 23.36 -1.45 -2.97
C ARG A 283 22.56 -1.01 -1.74
N CYS A 284 21.33 -1.50 -1.57
CA CYS A 284 20.50 -1.23 -0.38
C CYS A 284 21.16 -1.74 0.92
N ASP A 285 21.74 -2.94 0.92
CA ASP A 285 22.41 -3.51 2.10
C ASP A 285 23.64 -2.68 2.56
N LYS A 286 24.34 -2.03 1.63
CA LYS A 286 25.50 -1.17 1.95
C LYS A 286 25.10 0.16 2.58
N ASP A 287 23.97 0.74 2.15
CA ASP A 287 23.48 2.03 2.64
C ASP A 287 23.00 1.98 4.10
N SER A 288 22.76 0.79 4.66
CA SER A 288 22.40 0.62 6.08
C SER A 288 23.51 1.00 7.08
N SER A 289 24.76 1.16 6.60
CA SER A 289 25.96 1.34 7.45
C SER A 289 26.76 2.62 7.21
N THR A 290 26.45 3.40 6.16
CA THR A 290 27.22 4.59 5.78
C THR A 290 26.32 5.63 5.13
N VAL A 291 25.80 6.58 5.91
CA VAL A 291 25.27 7.83 5.33
C VAL A 291 25.78 9.00 6.18
N GLU A 292 27.02 9.39 5.92
CA GLU A 292 27.44 10.79 6.08
C GLU A 292 27.13 11.50 4.76
N TYR A 293 26.29 12.51 4.89
CA TYR A 293 25.48 13.23 3.91
C TYR A 293 26.26 14.17 2.97
N ARG A 294 25.69 14.43 1.77
CA ARG A 294 25.75 15.74 1.09
C ARG A 294 24.44 16.07 0.37
N PHE A 295 23.77 17.13 0.83
CA PHE A 295 22.46 17.63 0.36
C PHE A 295 22.49 18.33 -1.02
N ASP A 296 23.67 18.73 -1.52
CA ASP A 296 23.77 19.61 -2.70
C ASP A 296 23.52 18.89 -4.05
N ASP A 297 23.63 17.56 -4.09
CA ASP A 297 23.49 16.79 -5.33
C ASP A 297 22.01 16.55 -5.73
N GLN A 298 21.08 16.53 -4.77
CA GLN A 298 19.66 16.28 -5.02
C GLN A 298 18.97 17.45 -5.72
N LEU A 299 19.23 18.68 -5.27
CA LEU A 299 18.60 19.88 -5.83
C LEU A 299 19.02 20.09 -7.29
N SER A 300 20.26 19.71 -7.62
CA SER A 300 20.82 19.75 -8.97
C SER A 300 20.16 18.73 -9.88
N LEU A 301 20.02 17.47 -9.42
CA LEU A 301 19.31 16.43 -10.16
C LEU A 301 17.82 16.79 -10.34
N VAL A 302 17.13 17.23 -9.29
CA VAL A 302 15.73 17.67 -9.35
C VAL A 302 15.55 18.80 -10.39
N LYS A 303 16.44 19.78 -10.43
CA LYS A 303 16.41 20.87 -11.44
C LYS A 303 16.67 20.36 -12.85
N GLU A 304 17.61 19.44 -13.02
CA GLU A 304 17.91 18.81 -14.32
C GLU A 304 16.71 18.00 -14.86
N LEU A 305 16.07 17.23 -13.97
CA LEU A 305 14.90 16.41 -14.28
C LEU A 305 13.67 17.27 -14.62
N GLN A 306 13.46 18.37 -13.90
CA GLN A 306 12.37 19.30 -14.18
C GLN A 306 12.53 20.05 -15.51
N GLY A 307 13.77 20.33 -15.92
CA GLY A 307 14.04 20.95 -17.22
C GLY A 307 13.75 20.05 -18.42
N GLN A 308 13.62 18.73 -18.20
CA GLN A 308 13.41 17.72 -19.26
C GLN A 308 12.00 17.11 -19.24
N ALA A 309 11.26 17.24 -18.15
CA ALA A 309 9.85 16.87 -18.05
C ALA A 309 8.95 18.00 -18.59
N ASP A 310 9.00 18.28 -19.90
CA ASP A 310 8.20 19.34 -20.51
C ASP A 310 6.70 18.95 -20.54
N PRO A 311 5.79 19.68 -19.86
CA PRO A 311 4.36 19.41 -19.86
C PRO A 311 3.71 19.45 -21.25
N ARG A 312 4.32 20.17 -22.20
CA ARG A 312 3.83 20.28 -23.59
C ARG A 312 3.83 18.93 -24.31
N ILE A 313 4.68 18.00 -23.87
CA ILE A 313 4.74 16.64 -24.43
C ILE A 313 3.44 15.89 -24.16
N VAL A 314 2.74 16.16 -23.04
CA VAL A 314 1.45 15.52 -22.73
C VAL A 314 0.32 16.05 -23.63
N GLU A 315 0.36 17.34 -24.01
CA GLU A 315 -0.65 17.96 -24.88
C GLU A 315 -0.46 17.60 -26.37
N GLU A 316 0.79 17.47 -26.84
CA GLU A 316 1.10 17.12 -28.24
C GLU A 316 1.00 15.62 -28.57
N THR A 317 0.92 14.75 -27.56
CA THR A 317 0.92 13.28 -27.73
C THR A 317 -0.46 12.64 -27.80
N VAL A 318 -1.53 13.45 -27.74
CA VAL A 318 -2.91 12.96 -27.81
C VAL A 318 -3.18 12.33 -29.18
N GLY A 319 -3.04 11.01 -29.26
CA GLY A 319 -3.45 10.19 -30.41
C GLY A 319 -2.34 9.39 -31.11
N CYS A 320 -1.07 9.53 -30.74
CA CYS A 320 0.04 8.77 -31.31
C CYS A 320 0.89 8.16 -30.18
N VAL A 321 1.00 6.83 -30.16
CA VAL A 321 1.65 6.05 -29.07
C VAL A 321 0.80 6.02 -27.80
N ASP A 322 1.11 5.11 -26.87
CA ASP A 322 0.43 4.92 -25.57
C ASP A 322 0.59 6.17 -24.67
N ALA A 323 -0.12 7.24 -25.04
CA ALA A 323 -0.08 8.55 -24.40
C ALA A 323 -0.53 8.50 -22.94
N GLU A 324 -1.35 7.51 -22.60
CA GLU A 324 -1.79 7.23 -21.23
C GLU A 324 -0.62 6.70 -20.38
N ALA A 325 0.17 5.75 -20.89
CA ALA A 325 1.37 5.29 -20.18
C ALA A 325 2.41 6.40 -19.99
N ILE A 326 2.60 7.25 -21.00
CA ILE A 326 3.53 8.39 -20.93
C ILE A 326 3.05 9.41 -19.89
N SER A 327 1.78 9.81 -19.96
CA SER A 327 1.14 10.72 -18.99
C SER A 327 1.24 10.18 -17.55
N THR A 328 1.00 8.88 -17.39
CA THR A 328 1.10 8.20 -16.09
C THR A 328 2.52 8.24 -15.53
N ARG A 329 3.55 7.99 -16.35
CA ARG A 329 4.95 8.09 -15.92
C ARG A 329 5.37 9.51 -15.59
N VAL A 330 4.91 10.51 -16.35
CA VAL A 330 5.17 11.93 -16.06
C VAL A 330 4.54 12.35 -14.74
N LYS A 331 3.29 11.93 -14.46
CA LYS A 331 2.65 12.15 -13.15
C LYS A 331 3.41 11.48 -12.01
N GLY A 332 3.88 10.25 -12.22
CA GLY A 332 4.73 9.55 -11.26
C GLY A 332 6.05 10.29 -11.00
N LEU A 333 6.64 10.90 -12.02
CA LEU A 333 7.87 11.68 -11.91
C LEU A 333 7.64 12.94 -11.09
N ASP A 334 6.54 13.67 -11.35
CA ASP A 334 6.20 14.87 -10.60
C ASP A 334 5.91 14.54 -9.12
N SER A 335 5.19 13.45 -8.85
CA SER A 335 4.95 12.96 -7.49
C SER A 335 6.27 12.62 -6.77
N LEU A 336 7.16 11.84 -7.39
CA LEU A 336 8.46 11.52 -6.82
C LEU A 336 9.33 12.77 -6.58
N LEU A 337 9.27 13.76 -7.49
CA LEU A 337 9.99 15.02 -7.34
C LEU A 337 9.43 15.84 -6.18
N HIS A 338 8.11 15.84 -5.99
CA HIS A 338 7.47 16.48 -4.84
C HIS A 338 7.94 15.83 -3.53
N GLU A 339 7.86 14.50 -3.43
CA GLU A 339 8.26 13.77 -2.23
C GLU A 339 9.77 13.86 -1.94
N ALA A 340 10.61 13.83 -2.96
CA ALA A 340 12.05 14.02 -2.83
C ALA A 340 12.43 15.44 -2.32
N ARG A 341 11.56 16.44 -2.48
CA ARG A 341 11.75 17.78 -1.88
C ARG A 341 11.33 17.81 -0.41
N SER A 342 10.41 16.91 -0.05
CA SER A 342 9.85 16.75 1.28
C SER A 342 10.66 15.75 2.13
N MET A 343 11.99 15.69 1.97
CA MET A 343 12.91 14.87 2.82
C MET A 343 12.88 15.23 4.32
N ARG A 344 12.07 16.21 4.72
CA ARG A 344 11.78 16.49 6.13
C ARG A 344 10.75 15.53 6.70
N GLU A 345 9.89 14.96 5.87
CA GLU A 345 8.82 14.05 6.26
C GLU A 345 9.35 12.68 6.72
N PRO A 346 8.64 12.00 7.65
CA PRO A 346 9.09 10.74 8.24
C PRO A 346 9.23 9.59 7.21
N HIS A 347 8.27 9.44 6.30
CA HIS A 347 8.28 8.41 5.25
C HIS A 347 9.44 8.62 4.28
N ALA A 348 9.66 9.86 3.82
CA ALA A 348 10.73 10.20 2.90
C ALA A 348 12.13 9.92 3.51
N LYS A 349 12.34 10.24 4.79
CA LYS A 349 13.57 9.89 5.51
C LYS A 349 13.78 8.38 5.64
N THR A 350 12.70 7.64 5.86
CA THR A 350 12.74 6.18 6.01
C THR A 350 12.98 5.47 4.68
N LEU A 351 12.45 6.02 3.58
CA LEU A 351 12.78 5.58 2.23
C LEU A 351 14.23 5.87 1.87
N GLY A 352 14.71 7.05 2.25
CA GLY A 352 16.09 7.46 2.07
C GLY A 352 16.37 8.02 0.69
N GLU A 353 17.37 8.89 0.63
CA GLU A 353 17.75 9.61 -0.59
C GLU A 353 18.15 8.68 -1.74
N SER A 354 18.85 7.57 -1.45
CA SER A 354 19.31 6.65 -2.49
C SER A 354 18.15 5.98 -3.22
N PHE A 355 17.06 5.68 -2.52
CA PHE A 355 15.83 5.20 -3.14
C PHE A 355 15.27 6.25 -4.11
N PHE A 356 15.04 7.48 -3.66
CA PHE A 356 14.49 8.54 -4.52
C PHE A 356 15.39 8.84 -5.72
N ARG A 357 16.71 8.89 -5.52
CA ARG A 357 17.68 9.10 -6.60
C ARG A 357 17.58 8.01 -7.67
N ASN A 358 17.49 6.75 -7.26
CA ASN A 358 17.36 5.62 -8.18
C ASN A 358 16.00 5.64 -8.88
N ALA A 359 14.90 5.85 -8.14
CA ALA A 359 13.54 5.90 -8.67
C ALA A 359 13.40 7.02 -9.71
N LEU A 360 13.84 8.24 -9.37
CA LEU A 360 13.85 9.40 -10.26
C LEU A 360 14.70 9.15 -11.50
N GLY A 361 15.90 8.58 -11.34
CA GLY A 361 16.80 8.29 -12.46
C GLY A 361 16.20 7.28 -13.45
N ILE A 362 15.57 6.22 -12.93
CA ILE A 362 14.88 5.21 -13.75
C ILE A 362 13.71 5.86 -14.50
N LEU A 363 12.83 6.54 -13.79
CA LEU A 363 11.60 7.10 -14.36
C LEU A 363 11.90 8.18 -15.39
N HIS A 364 12.88 9.04 -15.13
CA HIS A 364 13.37 10.00 -16.11
C HIS A 364 13.94 9.34 -17.37
N GLY A 365 14.71 8.25 -17.19
CA GLY A 365 15.21 7.46 -18.32
C GLY A 365 14.08 6.93 -19.20
N LEU A 366 13.01 6.41 -18.58
CA LEU A 366 11.82 5.94 -19.29
C LEU A 366 11.12 7.06 -20.05
N VAL A 367 10.84 8.20 -19.38
CA VAL A 367 10.23 9.37 -20.01
C VAL A 367 11.07 9.85 -21.20
N LYS A 368 12.40 9.90 -21.08
CA LYS A 368 13.28 10.31 -22.18
C LYS A 368 13.22 9.37 -23.37
N VAL A 369 13.09 8.05 -23.13
CA VAL A 369 12.91 7.06 -24.19
C VAL A 369 11.56 7.26 -24.89
N ASP A 370 10.51 7.52 -24.11
CA ASP A 370 9.18 7.80 -24.64
C ASP A 370 9.18 9.05 -25.54
N ILE A 371 9.79 10.15 -25.08
CA ILE A 371 9.95 11.40 -25.84
C ILE A 371 10.67 11.16 -27.18
N LYS A 372 11.83 10.49 -27.15
CA LYS A 372 12.58 10.18 -28.38
C LYS A 372 11.79 9.30 -29.35
N SER A 373 10.99 8.38 -28.82
CA SER A 373 10.15 7.50 -29.63
C SER A 373 9.06 8.31 -30.34
N LEU A 374 8.46 9.27 -29.65
CA LEU A 374 7.47 10.21 -30.21
C LEU A 374 8.08 11.12 -31.27
N GLU A 375 9.25 11.73 -31.00
CA GLU A 375 9.98 12.56 -31.97
C GLU A 375 10.26 11.77 -33.27
N ARG A 376 10.66 10.50 -33.14
CA ARG A 376 10.91 9.62 -34.28
C ARG A 376 9.64 9.29 -35.06
N VAL A 377 8.52 9.01 -34.37
CA VAL A 377 7.22 8.76 -35.01
C VAL A 377 6.76 10.00 -35.76
N ASN A 378 6.84 11.17 -35.15
CA ASN A 378 6.46 12.45 -35.76
C ASN A 378 7.33 12.75 -37.00
N SER A 379 8.65 12.54 -36.89
CA SER A 379 9.56 12.69 -38.04
C SER A 379 9.24 11.71 -39.17
N ASN A 380 8.91 10.46 -38.87
CA ASN A 380 8.55 9.46 -39.90
C ASN A 380 7.22 9.81 -40.58
N LEU A 381 6.23 10.30 -39.82
CA LEU A 381 4.95 10.72 -40.36
C LEU A 381 5.10 11.93 -41.30
N ARG A 382 5.93 12.91 -40.96
CA ARG A 382 6.25 14.05 -41.85
C ARG A 382 6.92 13.63 -43.16
N ILE A 383 7.65 12.51 -43.16
CA ILE A 383 8.27 11.95 -44.37
C ILE A 383 7.23 11.24 -45.24
N LEU A 384 6.23 10.60 -44.62
CA LEU A 384 5.21 9.79 -45.30
C LEU A 384 4.01 10.60 -45.81
N SER A 385 3.68 11.71 -45.14
CA SER A 385 2.70 12.70 -45.57
C SER A 385 3.28 14.09 -45.35
N PRO A 386 3.78 14.77 -46.41
CA PRO A 386 4.34 16.11 -46.28
C PRO A 386 3.29 17.17 -45.95
N ASP A 387 2.00 16.83 -46.08
CA ASP A 387 0.89 17.66 -45.62
C ASP A 387 0.53 17.31 -44.16
N GLN A 388 0.46 18.34 -43.32
CA GLN A 388 0.38 18.19 -41.87
C GLN A 388 -0.95 17.55 -41.42
N ASP A 389 -2.03 17.84 -42.15
CA ASP A 389 -3.37 17.30 -41.92
C ASP A 389 -3.50 15.84 -42.39
N GLU A 390 -2.80 15.43 -43.46
CA GLU A 390 -2.77 14.04 -43.93
C GLU A 390 -1.95 13.14 -43.01
N ALA A 391 -0.80 13.63 -42.50
CA ALA A 391 0.02 12.90 -41.55
C ALA A 391 -0.75 12.57 -40.25
N GLN A 392 -1.57 13.50 -39.80
CA GLN A 392 -2.41 13.35 -38.61
C GLN A 392 -3.61 12.43 -38.86
N ALA A 393 -4.21 12.49 -40.06
CA ALA A 393 -5.27 11.57 -40.47
C ALA A 393 -4.77 10.12 -40.65
N GLU A 394 -3.59 9.92 -41.23
CA GLU A 394 -3.00 8.59 -41.44
C GLU A 394 -2.53 7.93 -40.14
N ALA A 395 -1.98 8.72 -39.20
CA ALA A 395 -1.68 8.26 -37.85
C ALA A 395 -2.96 7.80 -37.11
N CYS A 396 -4.06 8.54 -37.26
CA CYS A 396 -5.39 8.15 -36.76
C CYS A 396 -5.97 6.93 -37.50
N ARG A 397 -5.63 6.68 -38.76
CA ARG A 397 -6.07 5.50 -39.51
C ARG A 397 -5.35 4.23 -39.05
N LEU A 398 -4.03 4.30 -38.91
CA LEU A 398 -3.20 3.22 -38.38
C LEU A 398 -3.56 2.85 -36.93
N LYS A 399 -4.07 3.81 -36.16
CA LYS A 399 -4.66 3.62 -34.81
C LYS A 399 -5.86 2.67 -34.82
N HIS A 400 -6.73 2.72 -35.83
CA HIS A 400 -7.88 1.82 -35.93
C HIS A 400 -7.53 0.41 -36.43
N ALA A 401 -6.45 0.29 -37.21
CA ALA A 401 -6.01 -0.99 -37.78
C ALA A 401 -5.25 -1.92 -36.79
N ARG A 402 -4.79 -1.39 -35.64
CA ARG A 402 -4.10 -2.16 -34.58
C ARG A 402 -5.00 -2.55 -33.39
N LEU A 403 -6.27 -2.14 -33.40
CA LEU A 403 -7.28 -2.50 -32.39
C LEU A 403 -8.17 -3.70 -32.83
N TRP A 404 -7.77 -4.37 -33.91
CA TRP A 404 -8.19 -5.72 -34.33
C TRP A 404 -6.93 -6.58 -34.42
#